data_AF-A0AAV1DJ82-F1
#
_entry.id   AF-A0AAV1DJ82-F1
#
_cell.length_a   1.000
_cell.length_b   1.000
_cell.length_c   1.000
_cell.angle_alpha   90.00
_cell.angle_beta   90.00
_cell.angle_gamma   90.00
#
_symmetry.space_group_name_H-M   'P 1'
#
loop_
_entity.id
_entity.type
_entity.pdbx_description
1 polymer ?
#
loop_
_entity_poly.entity_id
_entity_poly.type
_entity_poly.pdbx_seq_one_letter_code
_entity_poly.pdbx_strand_id
1 'polypeptide(L)'
;MDSRTFSVKLWPPSQSTRLMLVERMSKNLTTPSILSRKYGLLSKEEAEKDAKQIEALAFASASQLFEKEPDGDGSSAVQLYAKESSKLMMDVVRRGPRTKGDDDAMISEKAKVSKETVFDISGGRRAFIDANEAEELLKPLMQPNNKFTKICFSNRSFGLDAAHVAGPILLSLRNQLTEVDLSDFIAGRSETEALEVMSIFSSALEGSELRYLNLSNNALGEKGVRAFSGLLKSQHNLEELYLMNDGISEEAARAVCELIPSTKNLKVLQFHNNMTGDEGAMAISELVKNSPSLEDFRCSSTRIDSEGGVALAQALGSCNCLKKLDLRDNMFGVEAGIALSKVLSGFSDLTEIYISYLNLEDEGSMALANALKESVPSLEVLEMAGNDISSKAAPALAACVSVKQFLTKLNLAENDLKDEGAVMIAKALEEGHGQLIEVDMSANSIRRVGARCLAQAVVSKPGFKLLNINGNFISEEGVDEVNDVFKNSPLLLGPLDENDPEGEDYDEEAEEEGTDNEDELHSKLKGLEIKQDE
;
A
#
# COMPACT_ATOMS: atom_id res chain seq x y z
N MET A 1 29.79 36.54 -16.08
CA MET A 1 28.59 36.40 -15.24
C MET A 1 28.50 34.92 -14.92
N ASP A 2 29.06 34.51 -13.79
CA ASP A 2 29.04 33.11 -13.36
C ASP A 2 27.73 32.84 -12.63
N SER A 3 26.87 32.00 -13.23
CA SER A 3 25.72 31.42 -12.56
C SER A 3 26.20 30.34 -11.60
N ARG A 4 26.09 30.61 -10.29
CA ARG A 4 26.25 29.58 -9.27
C ARG A 4 24.99 28.72 -9.24
N THR A 5 25.05 27.53 -9.81
CA THR A 5 24.08 26.46 -9.57
C THR A 5 24.20 26.01 -8.12
N PHE A 6 23.17 26.27 -7.31
CA PHE A 6 23.03 25.69 -5.98
C PHE A 6 22.66 24.21 -6.13
N SER A 7 23.58 23.32 -5.77
CA SER A 7 23.30 21.89 -5.59
C SER A 7 23.08 21.65 -4.09
N VAL A 8 21.87 21.25 -3.70
CA VAL A 8 21.54 20.88 -2.32
C VAL A 8 22.05 19.45 -2.09
N LYS A 9 23.01 19.28 -1.17
CA LYS A 9 23.42 17.95 -0.71
C LYS A 9 22.43 17.45 0.34
N LEU A 10 21.73 16.37 0.03
CA LEU A 10 20.79 15.66 0.89
C LEU A 10 21.50 14.65 1.82
N TRP A 11 22.72 14.23 1.47
CA TRP A 11 23.53 13.30 2.28
C TRP A 11 24.91 13.88 2.65
N PRO A 12 25.39 13.68 3.90
CA PRO A 12 24.70 13.05 5.02
C PRO A 12 23.69 13.98 5.72
N PRO A 13 22.59 13.44 6.29
CA PRO A 13 21.67 14.23 7.11
C PRO A 13 22.39 14.83 8.32
N SER A 14 21.94 16.02 8.71
CA SER A 14 22.48 16.71 9.89
C SER A 14 22.29 15.90 11.17
N GLN A 15 23.14 16.14 12.17
CA GLN A 15 23.02 15.46 13.48
C GLN A 15 21.65 15.72 14.12
N SER A 16 21.07 16.91 13.96
CA SER A 16 19.71 17.22 14.45
C SER A 16 18.64 16.41 13.73
N THR A 17 18.72 16.26 12.40
CA THR A 17 17.80 15.41 11.62
C THR A 17 17.86 13.96 12.09
N ARG A 18 19.06 13.45 12.35
CA ARG A 18 19.29 12.09 12.84
C ARG A 18 18.72 11.88 14.25
N LEU A 19 18.89 12.86 15.15
CA LEU A 19 18.30 12.81 16.49
C LEU A 19 16.76 12.87 16.46
N MET A 20 16.17 13.68 15.58
CA MET A 20 14.71 13.70 15.39
C MET A 20 14.16 12.35 14.90
N LEU A 21 14.91 11.66 14.03
CA LEU A 21 14.52 10.31 13.58
C LEU A 21 14.53 9.31 14.75
N VAL A 22 15.57 9.34 15.60
CA VAL A 22 15.64 8.51 16.82
C VAL A 22 14.45 8.78 17.73
N GLU A 23 14.12 10.05 17.99
CA GLU A 23 13.01 10.43 18.85
C GLU A 23 11.65 9.95 18.29
N ARG A 24 11.44 10.12 16.97
CA ARG A 24 10.24 9.63 16.28
C ARG A 24 10.14 8.10 16.35
N MET A 25 11.25 7.38 16.15
CA MET A 25 11.28 5.93 16.28
C MET A 25 10.97 5.47 17.72
N SER A 26 11.59 6.09 18.73
CA SER A 26 11.33 5.77 20.13
C SER A 26 9.87 6.00 20.52
N LYS A 27 9.27 7.10 20.04
CA LYS A 27 7.85 7.38 20.24
C LYS A 27 6.97 6.31 19.58
N ASN A 28 7.27 5.94 18.34
CA ASN A 28 6.51 4.92 17.61
C ASN A 28 6.62 3.52 18.28
N LEU A 29 7.80 3.14 18.76
CA LEU A 29 8.04 1.86 19.43
C LEU A 29 7.36 1.76 20.82
N THR A 30 7.06 2.90 21.44
CA THR A 30 6.35 2.98 22.73
C THR A 30 4.85 3.30 22.59
N THR A 31 4.36 3.52 21.37
CA THR A 31 2.95 3.83 21.11
C THR A 31 2.15 2.54 20.90
N PRO A 32 1.04 2.32 21.62
CA PRO A 32 0.17 1.18 21.40
C PRO A 32 -0.33 1.08 19.94
N SER A 33 -0.13 -0.08 19.32
CA SER A 33 -0.54 -0.37 17.94
C SER A 33 -1.05 -1.82 17.82
N ILE A 34 -1.61 -2.17 16.66
CA ILE A 34 -2.02 -3.56 16.37
C ILE A 34 -0.83 -4.52 16.55
N LEU A 35 0.37 -4.09 16.15
CA LEU A 35 1.59 -4.88 16.30
C LEU A 35 2.02 -5.00 17.77
N SER A 36 1.91 -3.95 18.58
CA SER A 36 2.25 -4.02 20.00
C SER A 36 1.26 -4.87 20.82
N ARG A 37 0.02 -5.05 20.35
CA ARG A 37 -0.93 -6.03 20.93
C ARG A 37 -0.50 -7.47 20.67
N LYS A 38 0.18 -7.71 19.53
CA LYS A 38 0.65 -9.05 19.11
C LYS A 38 2.03 -9.40 19.69
N TYR A 39 2.95 -8.44 19.73
CA TYR A 39 4.37 -8.66 20.08
C TYR A 39 4.80 -8.03 21.42
N GLY A 40 3.92 -7.27 22.07
CA GLY A 40 4.21 -6.54 23.32
C GLY A 40 4.73 -5.13 23.08
N LEU A 41 4.51 -4.24 24.07
CA LEU A 41 4.89 -2.83 24.01
C LEU A 41 6.23 -2.59 24.71
N LEU A 42 7.20 -2.01 24.02
CA LEU A 42 8.54 -1.76 24.56
C LEU A 42 8.49 -0.72 25.69
N SER A 43 9.40 -0.85 26.66
CA SER A 43 9.64 0.23 27.61
C SER A 43 10.31 1.42 26.94
N LYS A 44 10.20 2.61 27.55
CA LYS A 44 10.82 3.83 27.04
C LYS A 44 12.34 3.69 26.90
N GLU A 45 12.99 3.07 27.88
CA GLU A 45 14.44 2.87 27.88
C GLU A 45 14.89 1.90 26.77
N GLU A 46 14.15 0.82 26.53
CA GLU A 46 14.44 -0.12 25.44
C GLU A 46 14.21 0.49 24.06
N ALA A 47 13.10 1.21 23.89
CA ALA A 47 12.77 1.88 22.65
C ALA A 47 13.79 2.97 22.29
N GLU A 48 14.33 3.70 23.26
CA GLU A 48 15.42 4.66 23.06
C GLU A 48 16.72 3.98 22.66
N LYS A 49 17.06 2.84 23.28
CA LYS A 49 18.27 2.07 22.95
C LYS A 49 18.19 1.48 21.54
N ASP A 50 17.06 0.85 21.21
CA ASP A 50 16.87 0.23 19.90
C ASP A 50 16.75 1.27 18.78
N ALA A 51 16.07 2.40 19.01
CA ALA A 51 16.00 3.49 18.02
C ALA A 51 17.38 4.09 17.68
N LYS A 52 18.24 4.27 18.69
CA LYS A 52 19.64 4.70 18.45
C LYS A 52 20.41 3.67 17.63
N GLN A 53 20.19 2.39 17.88
CA GLN A 53 20.85 1.30 17.17
C GLN A 53 20.35 1.19 15.72
N ILE A 54 19.04 1.29 15.50
CA ILE A 54 18.42 1.34 14.17
C ILE A 54 19.02 2.49 13.35
N GLU A 55 19.02 3.69 13.90
CA GLU A 55 19.53 4.89 13.23
C GLU A 55 21.00 4.73 12.85
N ALA A 56 21.83 4.26 13.79
CA ALA A 56 23.26 4.07 13.55
C ALA A 56 23.53 3.05 12.43
N LEU A 57 22.80 1.92 12.41
CA LEU A 57 22.93 0.88 11.39
C LEU A 57 22.43 1.34 10.02
N ALA A 58 21.29 2.03 9.97
CA ALA A 58 20.75 2.58 8.74
C ALA A 58 21.68 3.65 8.16
N PHE A 59 22.18 4.56 9.01
CA PHE A 59 23.12 5.62 8.60
C PHE A 59 24.44 5.05 8.08
N ALA A 60 24.99 4.03 8.75
CA ALA A 60 26.20 3.36 8.29
C ALA A 60 26.00 2.66 6.93
N SER A 61 24.85 2.00 6.75
CA SER A 61 24.51 1.32 5.49
C SER A 61 24.37 2.30 4.33
N ALA A 62 23.66 3.41 4.54
CA ALA A 62 23.49 4.47 3.55
C ALA A 62 24.79 5.24 3.26
N SER A 63 25.63 5.48 4.27
CA SER A 63 26.96 6.09 4.07
C SER A 63 27.86 5.20 3.24
N GLN A 64 27.83 3.88 3.47
CA GLN A 64 28.60 2.92 2.69
C GLN A 64 28.15 2.85 1.23
N LEU A 65 26.85 3.02 0.96
CA LEU A 65 26.35 3.12 -0.42
C LEU A 65 26.84 4.42 -1.07
N PHE A 66 26.68 5.55 -0.40
CA PHE A 66 27.10 6.86 -0.91
C PHE A 66 28.60 6.93 -1.21
N GLU A 67 29.44 6.29 -0.38
CA GLU A 67 30.88 6.21 -0.60
C GLU A 67 31.23 5.39 -1.85
N LYS A 68 30.43 4.40 -2.22
CA LYS A 68 30.65 3.54 -3.39
C LYS A 68 30.06 4.13 -4.67
N GLU A 69 28.90 4.76 -4.57
CA GLU A 69 28.11 5.27 -5.69
C GLU A 69 27.55 6.66 -5.34
N PRO A 70 28.38 7.72 -5.42
CA PRO A 70 27.93 9.08 -5.17
C PRO A 70 27.13 9.61 -6.37
N ASP A 71 25.83 9.79 -6.19
CA ASP A 71 24.86 10.33 -7.17
C ASP A 71 24.78 11.87 -7.18
N GLY A 72 25.76 12.54 -6.57
CA GLY A 72 25.90 14.00 -6.56
C GLY A 72 25.16 14.66 -5.39
N ASP A 73 23.85 14.44 -5.26
CA ASP A 73 23.02 15.03 -4.21
C ASP A 73 22.83 14.11 -2.99
N GLY A 74 23.07 12.81 -3.11
CA GLY A 74 22.90 11.83 -2.03
C GLY A 74 21.49 11.27 -1.89
N SER A 75 20.61 11.49 -2.88
CA SER A 75 19.21 11.04 -2.85
C SER A 75 19.07 9.53 -2.71
N SER A 76 19.90 8.73 -3.39
CA SER A 76 19.92 7.26 -3.27
C SER A 76 20.31 6.80 -1.86
N ALA A 77 21.23 7.52 -1.21
CA ALA A 77 21.63 7.25 0.17
C ALA A 77 20.50 7.61 1.16
N VAL A 78 19.77 8.70 0.94
CA VAL A 78 18.58 9.06 1.73
C VAL A 78 17.47 8.02 1.57
N GLN A 79 17.21 7.54 0.35
CA GLN A 79 16.22 6.49 0.11
C GLN A 79 16.61 5.19 0.82
N LEU A 80 17.87 4.78 0.74
CA LEU A 80 18.37 3.61 1.46
C LEU A 80 18.29 3.81 2.98
N TYR A 81 18.63 4.99 3.48
CA TYR A 81 18.55 5.34 4.89
C TYR A 81 17.12 5.22 5.43
N ALA A 82 16.12 5.73 4.70
CA ALA A 82 14.72 5.62 5.06
C ALA A 82 14.23 4.16 5.01
N LYS A 83 14.60 3.41 3.95
CA LYS A 83 14.22 2.01 3.77
C LYS A 83 14.79 1.10 4.86
N GLU A 84 16.09 1.20 5.17
CA GLU A 84 16.74 0.41 6.21
C GLU A 84 16.25 0.78 7.62
N SER A 85 16.02 2.08 7.86
CA SER A 85 15.41 2.57 9.09
C SER A 85 14.04 1.92 9.34
N SER A 86 13.17 1.90 8.32
CA SER A 86 11.84 1.28 8.41
C SER A 86 11.91 -0.23 8.61
N LYS A 87 12.81 -0.91 7.89
CA LYS A 87 13.03 -2.36 8.01
C LYS A 87 13.47 -2.76 9.41
N LEU A 88 14.54 -2.16 9.93
CA LEU A 88 15.09 -2.48 11.25
C LEU A 88 14.10 -2.12 12.38
N MET A 89 13.30 -1.07 12.18
CA MET A 89 12.22 -0.72 13.10
C MET A 89 11.15 -1.81 13.17
N MET A 90 10.77 -2.39 12.02
CA MET A 90 9.82 -3.51 11.99
C MET A 90 10.38 -4.78 12.65
N ASP A 91 11.69 -5.03 12.53
CA ASP A 91 12.35 -6.15 13.22
C ASP A 91 12.27 -5.98 14.75
N VAL A 92 12.50 -4.76 15.25
CA VAL A 92 12.36 -4.45 16.69
C VAL A 92 10.92 -4.59 17.16
N VAL A 93 9.94 -4.16 16.36
CA VAL A 93 8.51 -4.33 16.68
C VAL A 93 8.12 -5.80 16.76
N ARG A 94 8.60 -6.64 15.84
CA ARG A 94 8.34 -8.09 15.85
C ARG A 94 9.04 -8.80 17.01
N ARG A 95 10.19 -8.28 17.47
CA ARG A 95 10.97 -8.81 18.59
C ARG A 95 10.27 -8.60 19.95
N GLY A 96 9.59 -7.47 20.15
CA GLY A 96 8.89 -7.16 21.41
C GLY A 96 9.80 -6.76 22.59
N PRO A 97 9.27 -6.63 23.83
CA PRO A 97 10.03 -6.24 25.02
C PRO A 97 11.00 -7.34 25.49
N ARG A 98 12.19 -6.98 26.00
CA ARG A 98 13.13 -7.95 26.58
C ARG A 98 12.75 -8.21 28.03
N THR A 99 12.73 -9.47 28.46
CA THR A 99 12.51 -9.78 29.89
C THR A 99 13.80 -9.57 30.67
N LYS A 100 13.73 -8.96 31.87
CA LYS A 100 14.89 -8.77 32.75
C LYS A 100 15.52 -10.14 33.09
N GLY A 101 16.61 -10.45 32.40
CA GLY A 101 17.31 -11.74 32.45
C GLY A 101 18.20 -12.00 31.23
N ASP A 102 18.02 -11.28 30.12
CA ASP A 102 18.68 -11.58 28.83
C ASP A 102 20.13 -11.06 28.66
N ASP A 103 20.71 -10.36 29.64
CA ASP A 103 22.03 -9.75 29.47
C ASP A 103 23.22 -10.66 29.85
N ASP A 104 23.02 -11.92 30.30
CA ASP A 104 24.13 -12.78 30.78
C ASP A 104 24.05 -14.27 30.39
N ALA A 105 23.28 -14.63 29.35
CA ALA A 105 23.17 -16.01 28.87
C ALA A 105 23.56 -16.15 27.39
N MET A 106 24.66 -15.52 27.00
CA MET A 106 25.48 -16.09 25.93
C MET A 106 26.22 -17.29 26.50
N ILE A 107 26.03 -18.45 25.87
CA ILE A 107 26.67 -19.76 26.12
C ILE A 107 25.83 -20.72 26.99
N SER A 108 25.25 -21.71 26.30
CA SER A 108 24.80 -23.03 26.79
C SER A 108 23.32 -23.24 27.15
N GLU A 109 22.67 -24.00 26.25
CA GLU A 109 21.59 -24.97 26.47
C GLU A 109 20.11 -24.53 26.59
N LYS A 110 19.44 -24.64 25.42
CA LYS A 110 18.24 -25.44 25.15
C LYS A 110 17.48 -26.00 26.36
N ALA A 111 16.20 -25.60 26.49
CA ALA A 111 15.04 -26.51 26.42
C ALA A 111 13.73 -25.80 26.82
N LYS A 112 13.07 -25.16 25.86
CA LYS A 112 11.60 -25.09 25.80
C LYS A 112 11.19 -25.21 24.34
N VAL A 113 10.74 -26.40 23.98
CA VAL A 113 10.23 -26.75 22.65
C VAL A 113 8.95 -25.94 22.41
N SER A 114 9.06 -24.77 21.79
CA SER A 114 8.01 -24.24 20.95
C SER A 114 8.04 -25.02 19.63
N LYS A 115 6.88 -25.53 19.21
CA LYS A 115 6.70 -26.20 17.92
C LYS A 115 6.91 -25.16 16.80
N GLU A 116 8.14 -24.94 16.36
CA GLU A 116 8.40 -24.11 15.20
C GLU A 116 7.92 -24.86 13.95
N THR A 117 6.78 -24.45 13.42
CA THR A 117 6.23 -24.94 12.15
C THR A 117 6.65 -24.07 10.97
N VAL A 118 7.46 -23.04 11.21
CA VAL A 118 7.90 -22.05 10.22
C VAL A 118 9.41 -22.13 10.08
N PHE A 119 9.86 -22.33 8.86
CA PHE A 119 11.27 -22.24 8.49
C PHE A 119 11.47 -20.99 7.63
N ASP A 120 12.10 -19.98 8.20
CA ASP A 120 12.26 -18.67 7.58
C ASP A 120 13.74 -18.29 7.52
N ILE A 121 14.25 -18.09 6.30
CA ILE A 121 15.62 -17.66 6.06
C ILE A 121 15.68 -16.23 5.50
N SER A 122 14.57 -15.49 5.47
CA SER A 122 14.46 -14.17 4.82
C SER A 122 15.19 -13.02 5.54
N GLY A 123 15.57 -13.24 6.80
CA GLY A 123 16.21 -12.22 7.64
C GLY A 123 17.56 -11.73 7.09
N GLY A 124 17.86 -10.44 7.24
CA GLY A 124 19.16 -9.85 6.84
C GLY A 124 19.16 -9.22 5.43
N ARG A 125 20.36 -8.95 4.89
CA ARG A 125 20.55 -8.38 3.53
C ARG A 125 20.42 -9.47 2.47
N ARG A 126 20.07 -9.08 1.24
CA ARG A 126 20.04 -9.99 0.08
C ARG A 126 21.35 -10.74 -0.03
N ALA A 127 21.26 -12.06 -0.17
CA ALA A 127 22.43 -12.93 -0.34
C ALA A 127 22.26 -13.81 -1.58
N PHE A 128 23.37 -14.06 -2.26
CA PHE A 128 23.45 -15.02 -3.36
C PHE A 128 23.87 -16.36 -2.79
N ILE A 129 22.98 -17.35 -2.89
CA ILE A 129 23.16 -18.65 -2.27
C ILE A 129 23.85 -19.58 -3.28
N ASP A 130 24.98 -20.13 -2.85
CA ASP A 130 25.67 -21.23 -3.53
C ASP A 130 25.30 -22.59 -2.90
N ALA A 131 25.82 -23.69 -3.45
CA ALA A 131 25.51 -25.03 -2.95
C ALA A 131 25.90 -25.25 -1.49
N ASN A 132 27.08 -24.78 -1.06
CA ASN A 132 27.54 -25.00 0.31
C ASN A 132 26.68 -24.20 1.30
N GLU A 133 26.35 -22.96 0.96
CA GLU A 133 25.46 -22.14 1.78
C GLU A 133 24.05 -22.74 1.83
N ALA A 134 23.52 -23.27 0.71
CA ALA A 134 22.24 -23.97 0.70
C ALA A 134 22.25 -25.22 1.59
N GLU A 135 23.32 -26.02 1.55
CA GLU A 135 23.46 -27.20 2.43
C GLU A 135 23.43 -26.78 3.91
N GLU A 136 24.18 -25.76 4.30
CA GLU A 136 24.20 -25.28 5.68
C GLU A 136 22.87 -24.68 6.12
N LEU A 137 22.27 -23.82 5.29
CA LEU A 137 21.01 -23.14 5.61
C LEU A 137 19.85 -24.13 5.72
N LEU A 138 19.76 -25.11 4.80
CA LEU A 138 18.61 -26.01 4.71
C LEU A 138 18.75 -27.27 5.58
N LYS A 139 19.87 -27.47 6.29
CA LYS A 139 20.06 -28.56 7.26
C LYS A 139 18.87 -28.81 8.19
N PRO A 140 18.20 -27.79 8.77
CA PRO A 140 17.04 -28.02 9.64
C PRO A 140 15.87 -28.73 8.95
N LEU A 141 15.67 -28.49 7.65
CA LEU A 141 14.63 -29.14 6.85
C LEU A 141 14.90 -30.64 6.60
N MET A 142 16.17 -31.05 6.68
CA MET A 142 16.59 -32.45 6.51
C MET A 142 16.45 -33.27 7.80
N GLN A 143 16.17 -32.63 8.94
CA GLN A 143 16.03 -33.35 10.20
C GLN A 143 14.81 -34.28 10.15
N PRO A 144 14.96 -35.57 10.51
CA PRO A 144 13.85 -36.50 10.53
C PRO A 144 12.78 -36.02 11.52
N ASN A 145 11.51 -36.13 11.13
CA ASN A 145 10.36 -35.71 11.93
C ASN A 145 10.30 -34.20 12.26
N ASN A 146 10.96 -33.34 11.47
CA ASN A 146 10.70 -31.90 11.54
C ASN A 146 9.20 -31.60 11.33
N LYS A 147 8.74 -30.45 11.80
CA LYS A 147 7.33 -30.05 11.81
C LYS A 147 7.05 -28.81 10.97
N PHE A 148 7.96 -28.46 10.06
CA PHE A 148 7.83 -27.27 9.23
C PHE A 148 6.71 -27.44 8.20
N THR A 149 5.65 -26.66 8.36
CA THR A 149 4.55 -26.58 7.39
C THR A 149 4.65 -25.31 6.54
N LYS A 150 5.55 -24.39 6.89
CA LYS A 150 5.78 -23.14 6.19
C LYS A 150 7.25 -22.95 5.87
N ILE A 151 7.55 -22.52 4.65
CA ILE A 151 8.89 -22.07 4.25
C ILE A 151 8.83 -20.62 3.74
N CYS A 152 9.82 -19.81 4.13
CA CYS A 152 10.04 -18.49 3.58
C CYS A 152 11.49 -18.33 3.16
N PHE A 153 11.70 -18.30 1.84
CA PHE A 153 13.01 -18.15 1.20
C PHE A 153 13.20 -16.75 0.64
N SER A 154 12.37 -15.80 1.08
CA SER A 154 12.39 -14.45 0.55
C SER A 154 13.77 -13.81 0.66
N ASN A 155 14.17 -12.98 -0.31
CA ASN A 155 15.42 -12.21 -0.26
C ASN A 155 16.70 -13.08 -0.23
N ARG A 156 16.60 -14.36 -0.64
CA ARG A 156 17.71 -15.30 -0.82
C ARG A 156 17.78 -15.72 -2.28
N SER A 157 18.76 -15.18 -3.02
CA SER A 157 18.92 -15.46 -4.46
C SER A 157 19.60 -16.82 -4.68
N PHE A 158 18.81 -17.87 -4.88
CA PHE A 158 19.28 -19.22 -5.19
C PHE A 158 19.92 -19.27 -6.58
N GLY A 159 21.16 -19.77 -6.64
CA GLY A 159 21.79 -20.16 -7.90
C GLY A 159 21.41 -21.58 -8.29
N LEU A 160 21.79 -21.98 -9.51
CA LEU A 160 21.47 -23.32 -10.02
C LEU A 160 21.96 -24.45 -9.10
N ASP A 161 23.22 -24.38 -8.64
CA ASP A 161 23.79 -25.40 -7.75
C ASP A 161 23.07 -25.44 -6.39
N ALA A 162 22.71 -24.28 -5.85
CA ALA A 162 21.91 -24.18 -4.62
C ALA A 162 20.50 -24.77 -4.81
N ALA A 163 19.90 -24.59 -5.98
CA ALA A 163 18.60 -25.18 -6.30
C ALA A 163 18.68 -26.71 -6.42
N HIS A 164 19.78 -27.26 -6.94
CA HIS A 164 20.00 -28.71 -6.96
C HIS A 164 20.15 -29.31 -5.56
N VAL A 165 20.65 -28.54 -4.59
CA VAL A 165 20.63 -28.92 -3.17
C VAL A 165 19.20 -28.82 -2.59
N ALA A 166 18.50 -27.72 -2.85
CA ALA A 166 17.18 -27.46 -2.30
C ALA A 166 16.09 -28.41 -2.83
N GLY A 167 16.12 -28.75 -4.12
CA GLY A 167 15.09 -29.53 -4.81
C GLY A 167 14.74 -30.86 -4.12
N PRO A 168 15.70 -31.76 -3.87
CA PRO A 168 15.44 -33.02 -3.15
C PRO A 168 14.91 -32.82 -1.73
N ILE A 169 15.35 -31.76 -1.04
CA ILE A 169 14.89 -31.43 0.31
C ILE A 169 13.41 -31.04 0.25
N LEU A 170 13.04 -30.12 -0.64
CA LEU A 170 11.67 -29.67 -0.83
C LEU A 170 10.74 -30.80 -1.29
N LEU A 171 11.22 -31.67 -2.18
CA LEU A 171 10.48 -32.86 -2.62
C LEU A 171 10.11 -33.79 -1.45
N SER A 172 11.00 -33.92 -0.45
CA SER A 172 10.72 -34.71 0.75
C SER A 172 9.68 -34.07 1.67
N LEU A 173 9.46 -32.76 1.55
CA LEU A 173 8.58 -31.96 2.41
C LEU A 173 7.24 -31.58 1.74
N ARG A 174 7.08 -31.75 0.43
CA ARG A 174 5.93 -31.26 -0.34
C ARG A 174 4.55 -31.59 0.26
N ASN A 175 4.40 -32.78 0.84
CA ASN A 175 3.13 -33.25 1.44
C ASN A 175 2.87 -32.66 2.84
N GLN A 176 3.89 -32.06 3.46
CA GLN A 176 3.83 -31.43 4.77
C GLN A 176 3.64 -29.90 4.68
N LEU A 177 4.08 -29.30 3.58
CA LEU A 177 4.02 -27.86 3.37
C LEU A 177 2.59 -27.40 3.04
N THR A 178 2.18 -26.33 3.71
CA THR A 178 0.90 -25.64 3.48
C THR A 178 1.11 -24.19 3.05
N GLU A 179 2.29 -23.62 3.31
CA GLU A 179 2.61 -22.22 2.98
C GLU A 179 4.02 -22.11 2.42
N VAL A 180 4.16 -21.48 1.25
CA VAL A 180 5.43 -21.34 0.55
C VAL A 180 5.61 -19.89 0.11
N ASP A 181 6.67 -19.25 0.58
CA ASP A 181 7.12 -17.94 0.11
C ASP A 181 8.46 -18.08 -0.63
N LEU A 182 8.40 -17.89 -1.94
CA LEU A 182 9.53 -17.84 -2.88
C LEU A 182 9.69 -16.44 -3.45
N SER A 183 9.27 -15.38 -2.76
CA SER A 183 9.43 -14.03 -3.28
C SER A 183 10.90 -13.61 -3.37
N ASP A 184 11.31 -12.86 -4.39
CA ASP A 184 12.69 -12.33 -4.52
C ASP A 184 13.80 -13.41 -4.38
N PHE A 185 13.52 -14.67 -4.73
CA PHE A 185 14.41 -15.80 -4.46
C PHE A 185 15.38 -16.12 -5.61
N ILE A 186 15.30 -15.39 -6.73
CA ILE A 186 16.23 -15.52 -7.87
C ILE A 186 16.77 -14.17 -8.35
N ALA A 187 16.69 -13.13 -7.52
CA ALA A 187 17.11 -11.80 -7.91
C ALA A 187 18.59 -11.73 -8.33
N GLY A 188 18.86 -11.05 -9.45
CA GLY A 188 20.21 -10.90 -10.00
C GLY A 188 20.76 -12.13 -10.73
N ARG A 189 19.95 -13.18 -10.93
CA ARG A 189 20.29 -14.33 -11.76
C ARG A 189 20.02 -14.04 -13.24
N SER A 190 20.76 -14.69 -14.13
CA SER A 190 20.45 -14.62 -15.57
C SER A 190 19.10 -15.26 -15.85
N GLU A 191 18.39 -14.85 -16.92
CA GLU A 191 17.08 -15.43 -17.28
C GLU A 191 17.13 -16.96 -17.37
N THR A 192 18.14 -17.53 -18.04
CA THR A 192 18.29 -18.98 -18.17
C THR A 192 18.46 -19.67 -16.82
N GLU A 193 19.36 -19.17 -15.97
CA GLU A 193 19.57 -19.73 -14.63
C GLU A 193 18.31 -19.61 -13.76
N ALA A 194 17.65 -18.46 -13.78
CA ALA A 194 16.43 -18.22 -13.01
C ALA A 194 15.31 -19.18 -13.42
N LEU A 195 15.10 -19.41 -14.72
CA LEU A 195 14.09 -20.34 -15.22
C LEU A 195 14.39 -21.80 -14.80
N GLU A 196 15.65 -22.21 -14.80
CA GLU A 196 16.05 -23.53 -14.32
C GLU A 196 15.81 -23.69 -12.81
N VAL A 197 16.19 -22.69 -12.02
CA VAL A 197 15.94 -22.66 -10.57
C VAL A 197 14.44 -22.74 -10.28
N MET A 198 13.62 -21.90 -10.93
CA MET A 198 12.16 -21.95 -10.81
C MET A 198 11.60 -23.32 -11.18
N SER A 199 12.09 -23.93 -12.26
CA SER A 199 11.65 -25.25 -12.71
C SER A 199 11.98 -26.35 -11.68
N ILE A 200 13.18 -26.31 -11.07
CA ILE A 200 13.58 -27.25 -10.02
C ILE A 200 12.65 -27.13 -8.80
N PHE A 201 12.40 -25.90 -8.34
CA PHE A 201 11.51 -25.64 -7.21
C PHE A 201 10.07 -26.05 -7.52
N SER A 202 9.58 -25.70 -8.72
CA SER A 202 8.27 -26.07 -9.23
C SER A 202 8.05 -27.58 -9.23
N SER A 203 8.98 -28.35 -9.79
CA SER A 203 8.92 -29.82 -9.79
C SER A 203 9.05 -30.43 -8.40
N ALA A 204 9.86 -29.85 -7.52
CA ALA A 204 10.00 -30.34 -6.15
C ALA A 204 8.72 -30.15 -5.33
N LEU A 205 8.01 -29.05 -5.57
CA LEU A 205 6.78 -28.69 -4.86
C LEU A 205 5.50 -29.15 -5.59
N GLU A 206 5.61 -29.75 -6.77
CA GLU A 206 4.48 -30.30 -7.51
C GLU A 206 3.72 -31.35 -6.67
N GLY A 207 2.40 -31.15 -6.57
CA GLY A 207 1.50 -31.99 -5.77
C GLY A 207 1.31 -31.50 -4.33
N SER A 208 1.98 -30.42 -3.90
CA SER A 208 1.71 -29.80 -2.61
C SER A 208 0.30 -29.18 -2.60
N GLU A 209 -0.44 -29.34 -1.51
CA GLU A 209 -1.74 -28.68 -1.32
C GLU A 209 -1.55 -27.41 -0.49
N LEU A 210 -1.15 -26.31 -1.14
CA LEU A 210 -0.86 -25.06 -0.46
C LEU A 210 -2.13 -24.25 -0.20
N ARG A 211 -2.12 -23.51 0.92
CA ARG A 211 -3.06 -22.45 1.26
C ARG A 211 -2.49 -21.07 0.95
N TYR A 212 -1.17 -20.91 1.04
CA TYR A 212 -0.45 -19.66 0.78
C TYR A 212 0.67 -19.92 -0.23
N LEU A 213 0.71 -19.11 -1.29
CA LEU A 213 1.80 -19.10 -2.25
C LEU A 213 2.19 -17.66 -2.61
N ASN A 214 3.46 -17.33 -2.38
CA ASN A 214 4.03 -16.05 -2.79
C ASN A 214 5.18 -16.26 -3.77
N LEU A 215 5.00 -15.75 -5.00
CA LEU A 215 5.99 -15.79 -6.08
C LEU A 215 6.49 -14.39 -6.48
N SER A 216 6.15 -13.36 -5.71
CA SER A 216 6.38 -11.95 -6.03
C SER A 216 7.86 -11.59 -6.20
N ASN A 217 8.15 -10.50 -6.91
CA ASN A 217 9.49 -9.93 -7.09
C ASN A 217 10.48 -10.88 -7.78
N ASN A 218 10.01 -11.74 -8.67
CA ASN A 218 10.87 -12.67 -9.42
C ASN A 218 10.93 -12.36 -10.91
N ALA A 219 10.35 -11.23 -11.36
CA ALA A 219 10.33 -10.85 -12.78
C ALA A 219 9.93 -12.03 -13.68
N LEU A 220 8.87 -12.75 -13.30
CA LEU A 220 8.45 -14.00 -13.91
C LEU A 220 8.23 -13.87 -15.41
N GLY A 221 7.49 -12.84 -15.86
CA GLY A 221 6.92 -12.80 -17.20
C GLY A 221 6.19 -14.10 -17.55
N GLU A 222 5.95 -14.37 -18.84
CA GLU A 222 5.27 -15.61 -19.23
C GLU A 222 6.11 -16.85 -18.93
N LYS A 223 7.40 -16.81 -19.27
CA LYS A 223 8.30 -17.97 -19.13
C LYS A 223 8.46 -18.40 -17.67
N GLY A 224 8.58 -17.46 -16.73
CA GLY A 224 8.69 -17.74 -15.30
C GLY A 224 7.40 -18.32 -14.73
N VAL A 225 6.24 -17.77 -15.11
CA VAL A 225 4.94 -18.36 -14.74
C VAL A 225 4.84 -19.81 -15.23
N ARG A 226 5.25 -20.07 -16.48
CA ARG A 226 5.25 -21.44 -17.04
C ARG A 226 6.32 -22.35 -16.42
N ALA A 227 7.45 -21.83 -15.95
CA ALA A 227 8.42 -22.59 -15.16
C ALA A 227 7.79 -23.11 -13.85
N PHE A 228 6.87 -22.35 -13.27
CA PHE A 228 6.06 -22.77 -12.11
C PHE A 228 4.86 -23.67 -12.44
N SER A 229 4.73 -24.19 -13.66
CA SER A 229 3.55 -24.95 -14.09
C SER A 229 3.24 -26.19 -13.25
N GLY A 230 4.23 -26.97 -12.83
CA GLY A 230 4.03 -28.14 -11.96
C GLY A 230 3.45 -27.76 -10.60
N LEU A 231 4.03 -26.73 -9.97
CA LEU A 231 3.52 -26.17 -8.72
C LEU A 231 2.09 -25.63 -8.89
N LEU A 232 1.86 -24.72 -9.83
CA LEU A 232 0.57 -24.04 -10.00
C LEU A 232 -0.59 -25.01 -10.35
N LYS A 233 -0.35 -26.01 -11.21
CA LYS A 233 -1.37 -27.00 -11.60
C LYS A 233 -1.89 -27.87 -10.48
N SER A 234 -1.14 -27.99 -9.38
CA SER A 234 -1.56 -28.78 -8.22
C SER A 234 -2.39 -28.00 -7.19
N GLN A 235 -2.59 -26.69 -7.40
CA GLN A 235 -3.18 -25.81 -6.41
C GLN A 235 -4.70 -25.72 -6.51
N HIS A 236 -5.40 -26.59 -5.78
CA HIS A 236 -6.88 -26.61 -5.71
C HIS A 236 -7.46 -25.89 -4.48
N ASN A 237 -6.62 -25.58 -3.49
CA ASN A 237 -7.02 -25.13 -2.16
C ASN A 237 -6.34 -23.82 -1.73
N LEU A 238 -5.77 -23.06 -2.68
CA LEU A 238 -5.14 -21.77 -2.35
C LEU A 238 -6.16 -20.81 -1.75
N GLU A 239 -5.76 -20.19 -0.65
CA GLU A 239 -6.46 -19.11 0.04
C GLU A 239 -5.76 -17.77 -0.20
N GLU A 240 -4.45 -17.77 -0.39
CA GLU A 240 -3.69 -16.55 -0.66
C GLU A 240 -2.68 -16.75 -1.80
N LEU A 241 -2.73 -15.86 -2.78
CA LEU A 241 -1.82 -15.84 -3.92
C LEU A 241 -1.22 -14.45 -4.11
N TYR A 242 0.10 -14.40 -4.19
CA TYR A 242 0.86 -13.17 -4.38
C TYR A 242 1.73 -13.26 -5.62
N LEU A 243 1.48 -12.35 -6.57
CA LEU A 243 2.14 -12.21 -7.87
C LEU A 243 2.49 -10.74 -8.13
N MET A 244 3.14 -10.10 -7.15
CA MET A 244 3.41 -8.66 -7.17
C MET A 244 4.76 -8.39 -7.83
N ASN A 245 4.86 -7.38 -8.69
CA ASN A 245 6.13 -6.97 -9.30
C ASN A 245 6.85 -8.13 -10.03
N ASP A 246 6.10 -8.87 -10.83
CA ASP A 246 6.58 -10.04 -11.57
C ASP A 246 6.64 -9.81 -13.07
N GLY A 247 6.35 -8.59 -13.54
CA GLY A 247 6.34 -8.27 -14.97
C GLY A 247 5.32 -9.13 -15.73
N ILE A 248 4.18 -9.44 -15.11
CA ILE A 248 3.12 -10.23 -15.72
C ILE A 248 2.54 -9.44 -16.90
N SER A 249 2.81 -9.91 -18.12
CA SER A 249 2.21 -9.46 -19.39
C SER A 249 0.85 -10.11 -19.62
N GLU A 250 0.19 -9.80 -20.74
CA GLU A 250 -1.06 -10.47 -21.14
C GLU A 250 -0.92 -12.00 -21.24
N GLU A 251 0.18 -12.51 -21.81
CA GLU A 251 0.41 -13.94 -21.97
C GLU A 251 0.71 -14.61 -20.64
N ALA A 252 1.42 -13.90 -19.76
CA ALA A 252 1.70 -14.35 -18.42
C ALA A 252 0.41 -14.42 -17.57
N ALA A 253 -0.46 -13.41 -17.65
CA ALA A 253 -1.76 -13.41 -16.98
C ALA A 253 -2.65 -14.56 -17.47
N ARG A 254 -2.67 -14.80 -18.79
CA ARG A 254 -3.33 -15.96 -19.38
C ARG A 254 -2.74 -17.26 -18.85
N ALA A 255 -1.42 -17.39 -18.77
CA ALA A 255 -0.76 -18.55 -18.21
C ALA A 255 -1.11 -18.78 -16.73
N VAL A 256 -1.20 -17.73 -15.91
CA VAL A 256 -1.67 -17.84 -14.51
C VAL A 256 -3.06 -18.46 -14.46
N CYS A 257 -3.99 -17.95 -15.28
CA CYS A 257 -5.37 -18.44 -15.34
C CYS A 257 -5.47 -19.87 -15.89
N GLU A 258 -4.65 -20.22 -16.88
CA GLU A 258 -4.56 -21.58 -17.43
C GLU A 258 -4.03 -22.60 -16.42
N LEU A 259 -3.06 -22.18 -15.58
CA LEU A 259 -2.30 -23.10 -14.74
C LEU A 259 -2.95 -23.31 -13.37
N ILE A 260 -3.72 -22.35 -12.85
CA ILE A 260 -4.39 -22.50 -11.55
C ILE A 260 -5.75 -23.17 -11.74
N PRO A 261 -5.96 -24.38 -11.21
CA PRO A 261 -7.17 -25.15 -11.50
C PRO A 261 -8.43 -24.67 -10.76
N SER A 262 -8.30 -23.95 -9.65
CA SER A 262 -9.45 -23.40 -8.92
C SER A 262 -9.05 -22.25 -8.00
N THR A 263 -9.88 -21.21 -7.98
CA THR A 263 -9.75 -20.04 -7.09
C THR A 263 -10.94 -19.85 -6.15
N LYS A 264 -11.81 -20.86 -6.03
CA LYS A 264 -13.04 -20.79 -5.21
C LYS A 264 -12.79 -20.46 -3.73
N ASN A 265 -11.64 -20.88 -3.21
CA ASN A 265 -11.21 -20.70 -1.83
C ASN A 265 -10.30 -19.48 -1.64
N LEU A 266 -9.95 -18.78 -2.73
CA LEU A 266 -9.04 -17.65 -2.70
C LEU A 266 -9.69 -16.50 -1.93
N LYS A 267 -8.99 -16.03 -0.90
CA LYS A 267 -9.35 -14.92 -0.02
C LYS A 267 -8.49 -13.70 -0.27
N VAL A 268 -7.23 -13.90 -0.65
CA VAL A 268 -6.29 -12.82 -0.93
C VAL A 268 -5.67 -13.03 -2.30
N LEU A 269 -5.77 -12.00 -3.14
CA LEU A 269 -5.07 -11.92 -4.41
C LEU A 269 -4.33 -10.59 -4.52
N GLN A 270 -3.01 -10.64 -4.42
CA GLN A 270 -2.14 -9.47 -4.62
C GLN A 270 -1.47 -9.58 -6.00
N PHE A 271 -1.89 -8.74 -6.94
CA PHE A 271 -1.51 -8.78 -8.35
C PHE A 271 -0.99 -7.42 -8.87
N HIS A 272 -0.52 -6.54 -7.98
CA HIS A 272 -0.11 -5.18 -8.35
C HIS A 272 1.30 -5.08 -8.91
N ASN A 273 1.60 -3.92 -9.52
CA ASN A 273 2.88 -3.58 -10.14
C ASN A 273 3.24 -4.56 -11.27
N ASN A 274 2.27 -4.83 -12.15
CA ASN A 274 2.45 -5.68 -13.33
C ASN A 274 2.18 -4.88 -14.61
N MET A 275 2.35 -5.49 -15.78
CA MET A 275 2.20 -4.80 -17.06
C MET A 275 1.20 -5.57 -17.94
N THR A 276 0.02 -5.82 -17.36
CA THR A 276 -0.93 -6.79 -17.90
C THR A 276 -1.73 -6.24 -19.08
N GLY A 277 -2.00 -4.92 -19.09
CA GLY A 277 -2.85 -4.32 -20.12
C GLY A 277 -4.30 -4.79 -20.04
N ASP A 278 -5.13 -4.35 -20.98
CA ASP A 278 -6.54 -4.79 -21.03
C ASP A 278 -6.70 -6.29 -21.29
N GLU A 279 -5.93 -6.86 -22.22
CA GLU A 279 -5.97 -8.29 -22.53
C GLU A 279 -5.60 -9.16 -21.32
N GLY A 280 -4.57 -8.75 -20.58
CA GLY A 280 -4.21 -9.42 -19.34
C GLY A 280 -5.24 -9.21 -18.23
N ALA A 281 -5.90 -8.06 -18.16
CA ALA A 281 -7.00 -7.80 -17.23
C ALA A 281 -8.19 -8.71 -17.51
N MET A 282 -8.53 -8.95 -18.78
CA MET A 282 -9.59 -9.88 -19.17
C MET A 282 -9.28 -11.31 -18.71
N ALA A 283 -8.02 -11.75 -18.81
CA ALA A 283 -7.60 -13.04 -18.29
C ALA A 283 -7.80 -13.11 -16.76
N ILE A 284 -7.26 -12.13 -16.02
CA ILE A 284 -7.40 -12.07 -14.55
C ILE A 284 -8.86 -11.95 -14.12
N SER A 285 -9.71 -11.29 -14.91
CA SER A 285 -11.15 -11.18 -14.66
C SER A 285 -11.82 -12.55 -14.62
N GLU A 286 -11.40 -13.52 -15.43
CA GLU A 286 -11.92 -14.89 -15.35
C GLU A 286 -11.52 -15.58 -14.04
N LEU A 287 -10.30 -15.35 -13.56
CA LEU A 287 -9.86 -15.84 -12.25
C LEU A 287 -10.67 -15.21 -11.12
N VAL A 288 -10.83 -13.89 -11.13
CA VAL A 288 -11.58 -13.11 -10.11
C VAL A 288 -13.05 -13.52 -10.08
N LYS A 289 -13.69 -13.67 -11.24
CA LYS A 289 -15.09 -14.10 -11.37
C LYS A 289 -15.36 -15.47 -10.71
N ASN A 290 -14.36 -16.35 -10.69
CA ASN A 290 -14.44 -17.67 -10.05
C ASN A 290 -13.97 -17.68 -8.58
N SER A 291 -13.77 -16.50 -7.96
CA SER A 291 -13.26 -16.32 -6.59
C SER A 291 -14.32 -15.69 -5.65
N PRO A 292 -15.43 -16.39 -5.32
CA PRO A 292 -16.49 -15.83 -4.50
C PRO A 292 -16.10 -15.59 -3.03
N SER A 293 -15.03 -16.23 -2.56
CA SER A 293 -14.51 -16.09 -1.19
C SER A 293 -13.50 -14.94 -1.04
N LEU A 294 -13.28 -14.14 -2.10
CA LEU A 294 -12.24 -13.11 -2.12
C LEU A 294 -12.57 -12.00 -1.12
N GLU A 295 -11.63 -11.72 -0.22
CA GLU A 295 -11.74 -10.73 0.86
C GLU A 295 -10.81 -9.52 0.61
N ASP A 296 -9.64 -9.74 0.01
CA ASP A 296 -8.64 -8.71 -0.27
C ASP A 296 -8.13 -8.87 -1.71
N PHE A 297 -8.44 -7.89 -2.55
CA PHE A 297 -7.99 -7.85 -3.93
C PHE A 297 -7.26 -6.57 -4.25
N ARG A 298 -6.04 -6.73 -4.78
CA ARG A 298 -5.22 -5.61 -5.23
C ARG A 298 -4.68 -5.84 -6.63
N CYS A 299 -5.02 -4.92 -7.52
CA CYS A 299 -4.66 -4.89 -8.93
C CYS A 299 -4.17 -3.49 -9.33
N SER A 300 -3.47 -2.79 -8.42
CA SER A 300 -2.96 -1.45 -8.67
C SER A 300 -1.74 -1.45 -9.59
N SER A 301 -1.52 -0.36 -10.35
CA SER A 301 -0.32 -0.20 -11.20
C SER A 301 -0.15 -1.37 -12.18
N THR A 302 -1.21 -1.69 -12.92
CA THR A 302 -1.24 -2.83 -13.86
C THR A 302 -1.36 -2.43 -15.34
N ARG A 303 -1.42 -1.12 -15.61
CA ARG A 303 -1.63 -0.53 -16.95
C ARG A 303 -2.93 -1.00 -17.60
N ILE A 304 -3.97 -1.16 -16.79
CA ILE A 304 -5.31 -1.51 -17.27
C ILE A 304 -5.98 -0.22 -17.71
N ASP A 305 -6.53 -0.21 -18.92
CA ASP A 305 -7.28 0.90 -19.47
C ASP A 305 -8.80 0.59 -19.33
N SER A 306 -9.65 1.27 -20.10
CA SER A 306 -11.12 1.20 -19.93
C SER A 306 -11.71 -0.18 -20.23
N GLU A 307 -11.27 -0.88 -21.28
CA GLU A 307 -11.88 -2.16 -21.66
C GLU A 307 -11.59 -3.25 -20.61
N GLY A 308 -10.35 -3.33 -20.17
CA GLY A 308 -9.93 -4.23 -19.09
C GLY A 308 -10.54 -3.84 -17.74
N GLY A 309 -10.67 -2.53 -17.47
CA GLY A 309 -11.32 -2.00 -16.28
C GLY A 309 -12.80 -2.40 -16.19
N VAL A 310 -13.54 -2.31 -17.31
CA VAL A 310 -14.93 -2.76 -17.41
C VAL A 310 -15.04 -4.27 -17.17
N ALA A 311 -14.18 -5.07 -17.79
CA ALA A 311 -14.17 -6.52 -17.61
C ALA A 311 -13.92 -6.90 -16.14
N LEU A 312 -12.95 -6.26 -15.50
CA LEU A 312 -12.60 -6.51 -14.11
C LEU A 312 -13.72 -6.07 -13.15
N ALA A 313 -14.31 -4.90 -13.38
CA ALA A 313 -15.45 -4.41 -12.61
C ALA A 313 -16.63 -5.38 -12.66
N GLN A 314 -16.95 -5.93 -13.82
CA GLN A 314 -18.00 -6.93 -13.97
C GLN A 314 -17.67 -8.25 -13.25
N ALA A 315 -16.42 -8.71 -13.35
CA ALA A 315 -15.98 -9.92 -12.66
C ALA A 315 -16.09 -9.81 -11.14
N LEU A 316 -15.75 -8.64 -10.58
CA LEU A 316 -15.85 -8.35 -9.15
C LEU A 316 -17.26 -8.51 -8.60
N GLY A 317 -18.30 -8.40 -9.43
CA GLY A 317 -19.69 -8.66 -9.02
C GLY A 317 -19.97 -10.08 -8.50
N SER A 318 -19.01 -11.01 -8.61
CA SER A 318 -19.09 -12.35 -8.01
C SER A 318 -18.39 -12.46 -6.64
N CYS A 319 -17.68 -11.42 -6.20
CA CYS A 319 -16.82 -11.41 -5.01
C CYS A 319 -17.52 -10.74 -3.82
N ASN A 320 -18.53 -11.40 -3.28
CA ASN A 320 -19.42 -10.81 -2.27
C ASN A 320 -18.82 -10.73 -0.85
N CYS A 321 -17.60 -11.23 -0.65
CA CYS A 321 -16.88 -11.20 0.63
C CYS A 321 -15.79 -10.13 0.69
N LEU A 322 -15.71 -9.24 -0.31
CA LEU A 322 -14.66 -8.22 -0.40
C LEU A 322 -14.73 -7.26 0.79
N LYS A 323 -13.57 -7.12 1.46
CA LYS A 323 -13.29 -6.18 2.54
C LYS A 323 -12.34 -5.08 2.10
N LYS A 324 -11.42 -5.42 1.20
CA LYS A 324 -10.43 -4.48 0.64
C LYS A 324 -10.36 -4.60 -0.88
N LEU A 325 -10.44 -3.46 -1.55
CA LEU A 325 -10.31 -3.35 -3.00
C LEU A 325 -9.34 -2.23 -3.34
N ASP A 326 -8.23 -2.57 -3.99
CA ASP A 326 -7.23 -1.59 -4.45
C ASP A 326 -6.98 -1.72 -5.95
N LEU A 327 -7.43 -0.72 -6.70
CA LEU A 327 -7.36 -0.64 -8.15
C LEU A 327 -6.49 0.55 -8.62
N ARG A 328 -5.82 1.26 -7.71
CA ARG A 328 -5.14 2.53 -7.99
C ARG A 328 -4.17 2.47 -9.17
N ASP A 329 -3.90 3.62 -9.78
CA ASP A 329 -2.85 3.76 -10.79
C ASP A 329 -3.09 2.84 -12.00
N ASN A 330 -4.28 3.01 -12.60
CA ASN A 330 -4.71 2.41 -13.86
C ASN A 330 -5.53 3.47 -14.63
N MET A 331 -5.84 3.27 -15.91
CA MET A 331 -6.61 4.24 -16.71
C MET A 331 -8.02 3.71 -16.99
N PHE A 332 -8.76 3.39 -15.94
CA PHE A 332 -10.09 2.77 -16.03
C PHE A 332 -11.10 3.62 -16.81
N GLY A 333 -11.03 4.94 -16.73
CA GLY A 333 -11.99 5.79 -17.43
C GLY A 333 -13.38 5.80 -16.80
N VAL A 334 -14.25 6.60 -17.40
CA VAL A 334 -15.65 6.79 -16.98
C VAL A 334 -16.44 5.48 -17.05
N GLU A 335 -16.32 4.70 -18.14
CA GLU A 335 -17.13 3.51 -18.37
C GLU A 335 -16.86 2.42 -17.33
N ALA A 336 -15.60 2.20 -16.97
CA ALA A 336 -15.23 1.24 -15.93
C ALA A 336 -15.67 1.73 -14.54
N GLY A 337 -15.61 3.03 -14.26
CA GLY A 337 -16.18 3.61 -13.04
C GLY A 337 -17.69 3.35 -12.91
N ILE A 338 -18.43 3.55 -14.01
CA ILE A 338 -19.86 3.22 -14.09
C ILE A 338 -20.10 1.71 -13.97
N ALA A 339 -19.25 0.87 -14.53
CA ALA A 339 -19.36 -0.59 -14.39
C ALA A 339 -19.14 -1.03 -12.94
N LEU A 340 -18.14 -0.46 -12.25
CA LEU A 340 -17.84 -0.74 -10.85
C LEU A 340 -18.96 -0.28 -9.93
N SER A 341 -19.56 0.89 -10.18
CA SER A 341 -20.67 1.40 -9.36
C SER A 341 -21.88 0.45 -9.33
N LYS A 342 -22.13 -0.27 -10.43
CA LYS A 342 -23.23 -1.25 -10.53
C LYS A 342 -23.04 -2.47 -9.65
N VAL A 343 -21.82 -2.83 -9.28
CA VAL A 343 -21.53 -4.02 -8.47
C VAL A 343 -21.31 -3.73 -6.98
N LEU A 344 -21.08 -2.47 -6.60
CA LEU A 344 -20.79 -2.06 -5.21
C LEU A 344 -21.86 -2.52 -4.20
N SER A 345 -23.12 -2.60 -4.61
CA SER A 345 -24.22 -3.10 -3.76
C SER A 345 -24.01 -4.54 -3.25
N GLY A 346 -23.16 -5.33 -3.92
CA GLY A 346 -22.78 -6.67 -3.51
C GLY A 346 -21.68 -6.74 -2.45
N PHE A 347 -21.02 -5.62 -2.12
CA PHE A 347 -19.86 -5.57 -1.22
C PHE A 347 -20.26 -5.06 0.18
N SER A 348 -21.17 -5.76 0.85
CA SER A 348 -21.69 -5.33 2.16
C SER A 348 -20.62 -5.25 3.26
N ASP A 349 -19.54 -6.02 3.11
CA ASP A 349 -18.46 -6.14 4.08
C ASP A 349 -17.24 -5.27 3.71
N LEU A 350 -17.32 -4.46 2.64
CA LEU A 350 -16.20 -3.63 2.19
C LEU A 350 -15.91 -2.53 3.21
N THR A 351 -14.65 -2.44 3.65
CA THR A 351 -14.17 -1.43 4.61
C THR A 351 -13.16 -0.49 3.97
N GLU A 352 -12.45 -0.90 2.92
CA GLU A 352 -11.42 -0.09 2.28
C GLU A 352 -11.54 -0.13 0.76
N ILE A 353 -11.67 1.04 0.13
CA ILE A 353 -11.65 1.18 -1.32
C ILE A 353 -10.60 2.20 -1.77
N TYR A 354 -9.72 1.76 -2.65
CA TYR A 354 -8.64 2.56 -3.22
C TYR A 354 -8.79 2.63 -4.74
N ILE A 355 -9.25 3.76 -5.24
CA ILE A 355 -9.62 4.01 -6.64
C ILE A 355 -9.05 5.35 -7.12
N SER A 356 -7.90 5.75 -6.57
CA SER A 356 -7.14 6.92 -6.99
C SER A 356 -6.40 6.67 -8.30
N TYR A 357 -6.23 7.71 -9.12
CA TYR A 357 -5.57 7.63 -10.42
C TYR A 357 -6.22 6.56 -11.29
N LEU A 358 -7.52 6.73 -11.55
CA LEU A 358 -8.33 5.86 -12.41
C LEU A 358 -8.91 6.60 -13.63
N ASN A 359 -8.67 7.91 -13.77
CA ASN A 359 -9.28 8.76 -14.80
C ASN A 359 -10.81 8.66 -14.80
N LEU A 360 -11.42 8.70 -13.61
CA LEU A 360 -12.87 8.50 -13.48
C LEU A 360 -13.69 9.69 -13.97
N GLU A 361 -13.10 10.89 -13.98
CA GLU A 361 -13.73 12.17 -14.26
C GLU A 361 -14.99 12.38 -13.38
N ASP A 362 -15.75 13.45 -13.64
CA ASP A 362 -16.97 13.74 -12.87
C ASP A 362 -18.01 12.62 -12.98
N GLU A 363 -18.27 12.10 -14.18
CA GLU A 363 -19.35 11.15 -14.42
C GLU A 363 -19.10 9.80 -13.72
N GLY A 364 -17.90 9.23 -13.86
CA GLY A 364 -17.53 7.98 -13.21
C GLY A 364 -17.49 8.15 -11.69
N SER A 365 -16.96 9.27 -11.20
CA SER A 365 -16.88 9.57 -9.77
C SER A 365 -18.25 9.78 -9.13
N MET A 366 -19.17 10.49 -9.81
CA MET A 366 -20.56 10.64 -9.36
C MET A 366 -21.29 9.30 -9.30
N ALA A 367 -21.11 8.43 -10.30
CA ALA A 367 -21.72 7.11 -10.30
C ALA A 367 -21.25 6.28 -9.09
N LEU A 368 -19.95 6.28 -8.82
CA LEU A 368 -19.35 5.60 -7.66
C LEU A 368 -19.80 6.22 -6.34
N ALA A 369 -19.79 7.54 -6.20
CA ALA A 369 -20.22 8.22 -4.99
C ALA A 369 -21.69 7.93 -4.66
N ASN A 370 -22.58 7.97 -5.65
CA ASN A 370 -23.99 7.63 -5.47
C ASN A 370 -24.19 6.15 -5.09
N ALA A 371 -23.47 5.23 -5.73
CA ALA A 371 -23.54 3.82 -5.38
C ALA A 371 -22.98 3.54 -3.98
N LEU A 372 -21.83 4.14 -3.62
CA LEU A 372 -21.25 4.06 -2.30
C LEU A 372 -22.21 4.62 -1.26
N LYS A 373 -22.84 5.78 -1.48
CA LYS A 373 -23.84 6.35 -0.57
C LYS A 373 -24.90 5.32 -0.15
N GLU A 374 -25.49 4.63 -1.13
CA GLU A 374 -26.57 3.64 -0.93
C GLU A 374 -26.09 2.24 -0.49
N SER A 375 -24.78 1.99 -0.48
CA SER A 375 -24.18 0.69 -0.15
C SER A 375 -23.01 0.83 0.84
N VAL A 376 -22.22 -0.23 1.07
CA VAL A 376 -20.96 -0.18 1.85
C VAL A 376 -21.05 0.68 3.13
N PRO A 377 -21.91 0.34 4.10
CA PRO A 377 -22.16 1.19 5.27
C PRO A 377 -20.97 1.27 6.23
N SER A 378 -20.09 0.27 6.20
CA SER A 378 -18.93 0.13 7.09
C SER A 378 -17.63 0.69 6.49
N LEU A 379 -17.72 1.59 5.51
CA LEU A 379 -16.54 2.12 4.84
C LEU A 379 -15.66 2.92 5.81
N GLU A 380 -14.40 2.51 5.94
CA GLU A 380 -13.38 3.12 6.79
C GLU A 380 -12.35 3.93 5.99
N VAL A 381 -12.08 3.55 4.74
CA VAL A 381 -11.10 4.23 3.88
C VAL A 381 -11.69 4.45 2.49
N LEU A 382 -11.71 5.71 2.05
CA LEU A 382 -12.05 6.13 0.69
C LEU A 382 -10.90 6.93 0.09
N GLU A 383 -10.22 6.37 -0.91
CA GLU A 383 -9.20 7.09 -1.69
C GLU A 383 -9.62 7.26 -3.16
N MET A 384 -9.86 8.50 -3.58
CA MET A 384 -10.24 8.90 -4.94
C MET A 384 -9.34 10.03 -5.49
N ALA A 385 -8.09 10.11 -5.05
CA ALA A 385 -7.15 11.12 -5.53
C ALA A 385 -6.86 11.00 -7.04
N GLY A 386 -6.49 12.07 -7.73
CA GLY A 386 -5.99 11.99 -9.11
C GLY A 386 -7.00 11.49 -10.14
N ASN A 387 -8.26 11.93 -10.07
CA ASN A 387 -9.34 11.40 -10.92
C ASN A 387 -10.00 12.45 -11.81
N ASP A 388 -9.41 13.65 -11.93
CA ASP A 388 -9.98 14.79 -12.67
C ASP A 388 -11.40 15.12 -12.22
N ILE A 389 -11.62 15.11 -10.90
CA ILE A 389 -12.92 15.42 -10.30
C ILE A 389 -13.03 16.93 -10.10
N SER A 390 -14.00 17.55 -10.78
CA SER A 390 -14.28 18.99 -10.65
C SER A 390 -15.33 19.27 -9.56
N SER A 391 -15.62 20.56 -9.31
CA SER A 391 -16.69 20.96 -8.39
C SER A 391 -18.08 20.40 -8.78
N LYS A 392 -18.30 19.99 -10.04
CA LYS A 392 -19.57 19.40 -10.51
C LYS A 392 -19.92 18.10 -9.80
N ALA A 393 -18.94 17.27 -9.45
CA ALA A 393 -19.16 16.01 -8.74
C ALA A 393 -19.23 16.18 -7.21
N ALA A 394 -18.84 17.36 -6.68
CA ALA A 394 -18.78 17.61 -5.25
C ALA A 394 -20.10 17.35 -4.49
N PRO A 395 -21.30 17.68 -5.02
CA PRO A 395 -22.55 17.36 -4.34
C PRO A 395 -22.74 15.84 -4.11
N ALA A 396 -22.35 15.01 -5.08
CA ALA A 396 -22.46 13.55 -4.96
C ALA A 396 -21.44 13.00 -3.95
N LEU A 397 -20.20 13.50 -3.99
CA LEU A 397 -19.17 13.12 -3.01
C LEU A 397 -19.55 13.54 -1.59
N ALA A 398 -20.03 14.77 -1.40
CA ALA A 398 -20.47 15.26 -0.10
C ALA A 398 -21.65 14.44 0.46
N ALA A 399 -22.63 14.10 -0.40
CA ALA A 399 -23.75 13.24 -0.01
C ALA A 399 -23.31 11.80 0.33
N CYS A 400 -22.27 11.29 -0.33
CA CYS A 400 -21.67 10.01 0.04
C CYS A 400 -20.94 10.11 1.38
N VAL A 401 -20.04 11.08 1.54
CA VAL A 401 -19.26 11.27 2.76
C VAL A 401 -20.17 11.43 3.97
N SER A 402 -21.24 12.25 3.88
CA SER A 402 -22.13 12.52 5.01
C SER A 402 -22.78 11.27 5.63
N VAL A 403 -22.92 10.17 4.88
CA VAL A 403 -23.49 8.91 5.38
C VAL A 403 -22.43 7.88 5.81
N LYS A 404 -21.14 8.09 5.50
CA LYS A 404 -20.05 7.16 5.85
C LYS A 404 -19.41 7.51 7.20
N GLN A 405 -20.19 7.31 8.25
CA GLN A 405 -19.83 7.65 9.63
C GLN A 405 -18.65 6.83 10.22
N PHE A 406 -18.24 5.76 9.56
CA PHE A 406 -17.09 4.93 9.94
C PHE A 406 -15.78 5.36 9.28
N LEU A 407 -15.78 6.39 8.42
CA LEU A 407 -14.56 6.86 7.77
C LEU A 407 -13.48 7.24 8.79
N THR A 408 -12.32 6.63 8.59
CA THR A 408 -11.06 6.94 9.27
C THR A 408 -10.12 7.72 8.35
N LYS A 409 -10.21 7.51 7.03
CA LYS A 409 -9.41 8.22 6.03
C LYS A 409 -10.25 8.59 4.81
N LEU A 410 -10.15 9.87 4.42
CA LEU A 410 -10.68 10.40 3.17
C LEU A 410 -9.52 11.04 2.38
N ASN A 411 -9.26 10.54 1.17
CA ASN A 411 -8.28 11.12 0.28
C ASN A 411 -8.94 11.53 -1.05
N LEU A 412 -8.99 12.84 -1.30
CA LEU A 412 -9.47 13.48 -2.52
C LEU A 412 -8.38 14.35 -3.16
N ALA A 413 -7.11 14.16 -2.80
CA ALA A 413 -5.98 14.94 -3.32
C ALA A 413 -5.89 14.92 -4.85
N GLU A 414 -5.21 15.89 -5.45
CA GLU A 414 -4.93 15.92 -6.90
C GLU A 414 -6.23 15.82 -7.74
N ASN A 415 -7.19 16.68 -7.45
CA ASN A 415 -8.43 16.84 -8.22
C ASN A 415 -8.64 18.34 -8.46
N ASP A 416 -9.82 18.78 -8.90
CA ASP A 416 -10.13 20.20 -9.14
C ASP A 416 -11.45 20.59 -8.45
N LEU A 417 -11.59 20.22 -7.17
CA LEU A 417 -12.81 20.48 -6.40
C LEU A 417 -13.06 21.98 -6.13
N LYS A 418 -12.00 22.80 -6.17
CA LYS A 418 -12.02 24.25 -5.88
C LYS A 418 -12.63 24.53 -4.49
N ASP A 419 -12.87 25.81 -4.19
CA ASP A 419 -13.51 26.21 -2.93
C ASP A 419 -14.94 25.67 -2.79
N GLU A 420 -15.71 25.63 -3.88
CA GLU A 420 -17.07 25.10 -3.87
C GLU A 420 -17.12 23.66 -3.36
N GLY A 421 -16.29 22.77 -3.92
CA GLY A 421 -16.25 21.37 -3.52
C GLY A 421 -15.68 21.19 -2.12
N ALA A 422 -14.59 21.89 -1.78
CA ALA A 422 -14.01 21.87 -0.44
C ALA A 422 -15.02 22.24 0.65
N VAL A 423 -15.83 23.28 0.43
CA VAL A 423 -16.87 23.70 1.38
C VAL A 423 -17.97 22.65 1.51
N MET A 424 -18.38 21.98 0.43
CA MET A 424 -19.39 20.90 0.51
C MET A 424 -18.87 19.70 1.29
N ILE A 425 -17.62 19.30 1.06
CA ILE A 425 -16.98 18.23 1.83
C ILE A 425 -16.83 18.63 3.31
N ALA A 426 -16.40 19.85 3.59
CA ALA A 426 -16.30 20.36 4.97
C ALA A 426 -17.65 20.29 5.70
N LYS A 427 -18.76 20.67 5.04
CA LYS A 427 -20.11 20.55 5.59
C LYS A 427 -20.53 19.10 5.82
N ALA A 428 -20.22 18.20 4.88
CA ALA A 428 -20.50 16.78 5.06
C ALA A 428 -19.75 16.17 6.25
N LEU A 429 -18.57 16.72 6.57
CA LEU A 429 -17.76 16.32 7.71
C LEU A 429 -18.12 17.05 9.01
N GLU A 430 -18.88 18.16 9.00
CA GLU A 430 -19.11 19.01 10.18
C GLU A 430 -19.73 18.21 11.34
N GLU A 431 -20.75 17.41 11.04
CA GLU A 431 -21.43 16.56 12.00
C GLU A 431 -20.96 15.09 11.89
N GLY A 432 -20.77 14.44 13.04
CA GLY A 432 -20.35 13.04 13.11
C GLY A 432 -18.87 12.81 12.76
N HIS A 433 -18.57 11.67 12.11
CA HIS A 433 -17.22 11.26 11.70
C HIS A 433 -16.21 11.21 12.85
N GLY A 434 -16.63 10.76 14.04
CA GLY A 434 -15.80 10.74 15.25
C GLY A 434 -14.61 9.78 15.21
N GLN A 435 -14.46 9.00 14.14
CA GLN A 435 -13.33 8.10 13.91
C GLN A 435 -12.36 8.61 12.84
N LEU A 436 -12.64 9.78 12.25
CA LEU A 436 -11.83 10.36 11.19
C LEU A 436 -10.44 10.74 11.72
N ILE A 437 -9.41 10.19 11.08
CA ILE A 437 -8.01 10.36 11.42
C ILE A 437 -7.32 11.27 10.42
N GLU A 438 -7.66 11.15 9.13
CA GLU A 438 -6.94 11.78 8.04
C GLU A 438 -7.90 12.28 6.96
N VAL A 439 -7.71 13.53 6.55
CA VAL A 439 -8.33 14.14 5.37
C VAL A 439 -7.21 14.70 4.51
N ASP A 440 -7.12 14.23 3.27
CA ASP A 440 -6.21 14.76 2.27
C ASP A 440 -7.00 15.38 1.12
N MET A 441 -6.79 16.68 0.92
CA MET A 441 -7.32 17.50 -0.17
C MET A 441 -6.21 18.40 -0.73
N SER A 442 -4.95 17.95 -0.72
CA SER A 442 -3.86 18.68 -1.39
C SER A 442 -4.11 18.77 -2.90
N ALA A 443 -3.57 19.79 -3.56
CA ALA A 443 -3.68 19.97 -5.02
C ALA A 443 -5.12 19.84 -5.53
N ASN A 444 -5.99 20.75 -5.09
CA ASN A 444 -7.42 20.80 -5.42
C ASN A 444 -7.90 22.19 -5.88
N SER A 445 -6.98 23.09 -6.22
CA SER A 445 -7.28 24.49 -6.54
C SER A 445 -8.07 25.21 -5.42
N ILE A 446 -7.85 24.80 -4.16
CA ILE A 446 -8.55 25.34 -2.99
C ILE A 446 -7.95 26.71 -2.65
N ARG A 447 -8.81 27.69 -2.41
CA ARG A 447 -8.43 29.04 -2.00
C ARG A 447 -8.75 29.22 -0.50
N ARG A 448 -8.76 30.47 -0.04
CA ARG A 448 -8.92 30.81 1.39
C ARG A 448 -10.20 30.22 2.01
N VAL A 449 -11.35 30.31 1.34
CA VAL A 449 -12.64 29.96 1.96
C VAL A 449 -12.74 28.46 2.18
N GLY A 450 -12.40 27.65 1.17
CA GLY A 450 -12.41 26.20 1.26
C GLY A 450 -11.44 25.69 2.32
N ALA A 451 -10.22 26.23 2.36
CA ALA A 451 -9.20 25.87 3.35
C ALA A 451 -9.67 26.13 4.79
N ARG A 452 -10.25 27.31 5.05
CA ARG A 452 -10.80 27.67 6.38
C ARG A 452 -11.93 26.73 6.79
N CYS A 453 -12.86 26.42 5.88
CA CYS A 453 -13.96 25.51 6.16
C CYS A 453 -13.48 24.10 6.48
N LEU A 454 -12.53 23.55 5.73
CA LEU A 454 -11.95 22.23 6.00
C LEU A 454 -11.26 22.19 7.36
N ALA A 455 -10.44 23.21 7.67
CA ALA A 455 -9.78 23.33 8.97
C ALA A 455 -10.79 23.32 10.12
N GLN A 456 -11.86 24.11 10.01
CA GLN A 456 -12.88 24.22 11.03
C GLN A 456 -13.67 22.92 11.23
N ALA A 457 -13.92 22.16 10.15
CA ALA A 457 -14.67 20.90 10.20
C ALA A 457 -13.92 19.77 10.93
N VAL A 458 -12.59 19.76 10.87
CA VAL A 458 -11.78 18.61 11.37
C VAL A 458 -11.03 18.90 12.68
N VAL A 459 -10.73 20.17 13.00
CA VAL A 459 -9.85 20.52 14.14
C VAL A 459 -10.32 19.98 15.49
N SER A 460 -11.63 19.89 15.70
CA SER A 460 -12.23 19.41 16.94
C SER A 460 -12.58 17.93 16.94
N LYS A 461 -12.26 17.19 15.86
CA LYS A 461 -12.57 15.77 15.78
C LYS A 461 -11.68 14.93 16.70
N PRO A 462 -12.25 14.01 17.48
CA PRO A 462 -11.48 13.22 18.43
C PRO A 462 -10.56 12.25 17.70
N GLY A 463 -9.27 12.26 18.05
CA GLY A 463 -8.29 11.35 17.46
C GLY A 463 -7.84 11.71 16.03
N PHE A 464 -8.30 12.83 15.49
CA PHE A 464 -7.82 13.38 14.21
C PHE A 464 -6.30 13.60 14.27
N LYS A 465 -5.62 13.38 13.14
CA LYS A 465 -4.15 13.42 13.05
C LYS A 465 -3.60 14.25 11.92
N LEU A 466 -4.32 14.37 10.80
CA LEU A 466 -3.78 15.04 9.62
C LEU A 466 -4.89 15.63 8.75
N LEU A 467 -4.86 16.95 8.59
CA LEU A 467 -5.42 17.66 7.45
C LEU A 467 -4.28 18.02 6.50
N ASN A 468 -4.27 17.45 5.30
CA ASN A 468 -3.37 17.87 4.24
C ASN A 468 -4.14 18.70 3.21
N ILE A 469 -3.73 19.95 3.03
CA ILE A 469 -4.24 20.88 2.01
C ILE A 469 -3.08 21.59 1.30
N ASN A 470 -1.90 20.97 1.23
CA ASN A 470 -0.74 21.54 0.53
C ASN A 470 -1.00 21.65 -0.99
N GLY A 471 -0.17 22.39 -1.72
CA GLY A 471 -0.26 22.45 -3.18
C GLY A 471 -1.55 23.08 -3.71
N ASN A 472 -2.22 23.92 -2.92
CA ASN A 472 -3.44 24.63 -3.29
C ASN A 472 -3.16 26.12 -3.54
N PHE A 473 -4.20 26.93 -3.79
CA PHE A 473 -4.09 28.37 -4.06
C PHE A 473 -4.50 29.22 -2.85
N ILE A 474 -4.03 28.83 -1.67
CA ILE A 474 -4.38 29.47 -0.40
C ILE A 474 -3.55 30.75 -0.24
N SER A 475 -4.22 31.90 -0.09
CA SER A 475 -3.55 33.19 0.16
C SER A 475 -2.78 33.20 1.49
N GLU A 476 -1.82 34.13 1.65
CA GLU A 476 -1.12 34.31 2.93
C GLU A 476 -2.09 34.52 4.10
N GLU A 477 -3.14 35.31 3.90
CA GLU A 477 -4.22 35.51 4.89
C GLU A 477 -4.95 34.19 5.21
N GLY A 478 -5.25 33.37 4.20
CA GLY A 478 -5.88 32.07 4.41
C GLY A 478 -4.98 31.09 5.17
N VAL A 479 -3.68 31.10 4.91
CA VAL A 479 -2.69 30.32 5.66
C VAL A 479 -2.65 30.75 7.13
N ASP A 480 -2.65 32.07 7.39
CA ASP A 480 -2.71 32.60 8.76
C ASP A 480 -4.00 32.18 9.49
N GLU A 481 -5.15 32.21 8.80
CA GLU A 481 -6.42 31.77 9.36
C GLU A 481 -6.44 30.27 9.70
N VAL A 482 -5.98 29.42 8.78
CA VAL A 482 -5.87 27.97 9.02
C VAL A 482 -4.92 27.69 10.18
N ASN A 483 -3.78 28.38 10.25
CA ASN A 483 -2.85 28.27 11.37
C ASN A 483 -3.49 28.71 12.71
N ASP A 484 -4.30 29.78 12.73
CA ASP A 484 -5.01 30.19 13.95
C ASP A 484 -6.05 29.16 14.39
N VAL A 485 -6.72 28.48 13.46
CA VAL A 485 -7.63 27.35 13.77
C VAL A 485 -6.86 26.23 14.48
N PHE A 486 -5.67 25.87 14.00
CA PHE A 486 -4.84 24.81 14.57
C PHE A 486 -3.84 25.28 15.64
N LYS A 487 -3.93 26.51 16.17
CA LYS A 487 -2.94 27.06 17.12
C LYS A 487 -2.69 26.21 18.37
N ASN A 488 -3.69 25.47 18.82
CA ASN A 488 -3.60 24.59 19.99
C ASN A 488 -3.19 23.15 19.62
N SER A 489 -3.10 22.83 18.33
CA SER A 489 -2.90 21.50 17.78
C SER A 489 -2.16 21.53 16.42
N PRO A 490 -1.01 22.23 16.30
CA PRO A 490 -0.37 22.47 15.01
C PRO A 490 0.14 21.20 14.31
N LEU A 491 0.38 20.12 15.07
CA LEU A 491 0.79 18.82 14.53
C LEU A 491 -0.31 18.09 13.75
N LEU A 492 -1.56 18.59 13.78
CA LEU A 492 -2.69 18.04 13.03
C LEU A 492 -2.78 18.59 11.60
N LEU A 493 -2.03 19.64 11.30
CA LEU A 493 -2.02 20.29 10.00
C LEU A 493 -0.76 19.85 9.24
N GLY A 494 -0.95 19.42 7.99
CA GLY A 494 0.12 19.12 7.06
C GLY A 494 0.92 20.37 6.66
N PRO A 495 1.98 20.20 5.85
CA PRO A 495 2.69 21.33 5.30
C PRO A 495 1.77 22.20 4.41
N LEU A 496 2.12 23.48 4.30
CA LEU A 496 1.42 24.49 3.48
C LEU A 496 2.39 25.25 2.56
N ASP A 497 3.62 24.76 2.42
CA ASP A 497 4.74 25.43 1.74
C ASP A 497 4.69 25.33 0.21
N GLU A 498 3.89 24.42 -0.34
CA GLU A 498 3.68 24.29 -1.79
C GLU A 498 2.43 25.04 -2.25
N ASN A 499 1.77 25.82 -1.38
CA ASN A 499 0.65 26.66 -1.79
C ASN A 499 1.13 27.82 -2.68
N ASP A 500 0.43 28.03 -3.79
CA ASP A 500 0.67 29.14 -4.72
C ASP A 500 -0.48 30.16 -4.65
N PRO A 501 -0.35 31.27 -3.90
CA PRO A 501 -1.41 32.26 -3.76
C PRO A 501 -1.70 33.01 -5.07
N GLU A 502 -0.80 32.94 -6.06
CA GLU A 502 -0.92 33.62 -7.36
C GLU A 502 -1.44 32.70 -8.49
N GLY A 503 -1.79 31.45 -8.17
CA GLY A 503 -2.23 30.46 -9.17
C GLY A 503 -3.25 30.99 -10.17
N GLU A 504 -2.85 31.05 -11.45
CA GLU A 504 -3.71 31.40 -12.57
C GLU A 504 -4.67 30.23 -12.84
N ASP A 505 -5.99 30.47 -12.80
CA ASP A 505 -6.97 29.53 -13.32
C ASP A 505 -6.72 29.41 -14.84
N TYR A 506 -6.11 28.32 -15.29
CA TYR A 506 -5.90 28.03 -16.73
C TYR A 506 -7.20 27.68 -17.48
N ASP A 507 -8.37 27.85 -16.86
CA ASP A 507 -9.67 27.72 -17.51
C ASP A 507 -9.94 28.97 -18.37
N GLU A 508 -9.62 28.87 -19.67
CA GLU A 508 -9.93 29.89 -20.71
C GLU A 508 -11.43 30.23 -20.88
N GLU A 509 -12.32 29.73 -20.01
CA GLU A 509 -13.76 30.01 -20.02
C GLU A 509 -14.28 30.75 -18.77
N ALA A 510 -13.43 31.11 -17.81
CA ALA A 510 -13.83 31.83 -16.59
C ALA A 510 -13.34 33.30 -16.55
N GLU A 511 -13.34 34.01 -17.68
CA GLU A 511 -13.35 35.48 -17.63
C GLU A 511 -14.77 35.96 -17.26
N GLU A 512 -15.08 36.01 -15.96
CA GLU A 512 -15.83 37.10 -15.32
C GLU A 512 -15.98 36.86 -13.80
N GLU A 513 -15.44 37.81 -13.01
CA GLU A 513 -15.75 38.10 -11.61
C GLU A 513 -15.14 37.23 -10.50
N GLY A 514 -13.81 37.23 -10.41
CA GLY A 514 -13.08 36.95 -9.18
C GLY A 514 -13.27 38.07 -8.14
N THR A 515 -14.39 38.05 -7.42
CA THR A 515 -14.48 38.66 -6.09
C THR A 515 -14.86 37.56 -5.10
N ASP A 516 -14.04 37.39 -4.06
CA ASP A 516 -14.24 36.49 -2.92
C ASP A 516 -15.49 36.90 -2.10
N ASN A 517 -16.68 36.79 -2.68
CA ASN A 517 -17.94 37.06 -2.00
C ASN A 517 -18.39 35.79 -1.27
N GLU A 518 -17.92 35.63 -0.01
CA GLU A 518 -18.38 34.60 0.92
C GLU A 518 -19.93 34.52 0.97
N ASP A 519 -20.61 35.66 0.84
CA ASP A 519 -22.08 35.77 0.83
C ASP A 519 -22.72 35.13 -0.40
N GLU A 520 -22.06 35.18 -1.57
CA GLU A 520 -22.57 34.58 -2.81
C GLU A 520 -22.42 33.06 -2.77
N LEU A 521 -21.26 32.56 -2.30
CA LEU A 521 -21.05 31.13 -2.08
C LEU A 521 -22.05 30.60 -1.03
N HIS A 522 -22.22 31.30 0.09
CA HIS A 522 -23.22 30.95 1.11
C HIS A 522 -24.65 30.98 0.57
N SER A 523 -24.98 31.92 -0.32
CA SER A 523 -26.29 32.02 -0.97
C SER A 523 -26.53 30.86 -1.94
N LYS A 524 -25.55 30.52 -2.80
CA LYS A 524 -25.61 29.36 -3.71
C LYS A 524 -25.70 28.04 -2.93
N LEU A 525 -24.98 27.93 -1.81
CA LEU A 525 -24.99 26.74 -0.96
C LEU A 525 -26.26 26.56 -0.13
N LYS A 526 -27.05 27.62 0.13
CA LYS A 526 -28.36 27.50 0.80
C LYS A 526 -29.40 26.76 -0.04
N GLY A 527 -29.23 26.69 -1.36
CA GLY A 527 -30.09 25.93 -2.27
C GLY A 527 -29.79 24.43 -2.32
N LEU A 528 -28.64 24.01 -1.79
CA LEU A 528 -28.18 22.62 -1.74
C LEU A 528 -28.36 22.09 -0.31
N GLU A 529 -29.62 22.00 0.15
CA GLU A 529 -29.92 21.20 1.33
C GLU A 529 -29.53 19.75 1.02
N ILE A 530 -28.39 19.30 1.59
CA ILE A 530 -28.06 17.88 1.68
C ILE A 530 -29.14 17.29 2.57
N LYS A 531 -30.21 16.77 1.95
CA LYS A 531 -31.28 16.09 2.66
C LYS A 531 -30.69 14.89 3.40
N GLN A 532 -30.48 15.06 4.70
CA GLN A 532 -30.38 13.94 5.61
C GLN A 532 -31.80 13.39 5.73
N ASP A 533 -32.09 12.28 5.05
CA ASP A 533 -33.35 11.58 5.28
C ASP A 533 -33.28 10.98 6.70
N GLU A 534 -34.27 11.34 7.54
CA GLU A 534 -34.43 10.97 8.96
C GLU A 534 -34.42 9.46 9.25
#